data_AF-A0A7V4J1Y7-F1
#
_entry.id   AF-A0A7V4J1Y7-F1
#
_cell.length_a   1.000
_cell.length_b   1.000
_cell.length_c   1.000
_cell.angle_alpha   90.00
_cell.angle_beta   90.00
_cell.angle_gamma   90.00
#
_symmetry.space_group_name_H-M   'P 1'
#
loop_
_entity.id
_entity.type
_entity.pdbx_description
1 polymer ?
#
loop_
_entity_poly.entity_id
_entity_poly.type
_entity_poly.pdbx_seq_one_letter_code
_entity_poly.pdbx_strand_id
1 'polypeptide(L)'
;MRKIHIFNVSPSIPPKLAFLEKLSRNMWWCWNADAIELFRRINPQLWRDSGHNPLLFIAQIPQERLEALAEDEGFVAHLKEVEERFAKEVVADACKDEMVHAKTIAYFSLEYGIHESIRIYSGGLGGLAADHLKAASDINLPVVGVGLMYRHGFFQQYLNKDGWQQEAYP
;
A
#
# COMPACT_ATOMS: atom_id res chain seq x y z
N MET A 1 39.32 -6.91 -4.75
CA MET A 1 37.90 -6.50 -4.84
C MET A 1 37.43 -6.13 -3.44
N ARG A 2 36.95 -4.90 -3.22
CA ARG A 2 36.40 -4.48 -1.91
C ARG A 2 35.10 -5.26 -1.67
N LYS A 3 35.02 -6.01 -0.56
CA LYS A 3 33.77 -6.67 -0.14
C LYS A 3 32.74 -5.58 0.18
N ILE A 4 31.69 -5.50 -0.64
CA ILE A 4 30.52 -4.66 -0.33
C ILE A 4 29.72 -5.44 0.71
N HIS A 5 29.56 -4.86 1.89
CA HIS A 5 28.66 -5.36 2.93
C HIS A 5 27.32 -4.64 2.79
N ILE A 6 26.27 -5.39 2.44
CA ILE A 6 24.91 -4.88 2.39
C ILE A 6 24.35 -4.97 3.81
N PHE A 7 24.10 -3.82 4.42
CA PHE A 7 23.35 -3.74 5.68
C PHE A 7 21.92 -3.35 5.34
N ASN A 8 20.96 -4.21 5.70
CA ASN A 8 19.54 -3.87 5.60
C ASN A 8 19.08 -3.37 6.97
N VAL A 9 18.81 -2.06 7.08
CA VAL A 9 18.34 -1.44 8.32
C VAL A 9 16.82 -1.41 8.25
N SER A 10 16.18 -2.35 8.94
CA SER A 10 14.73 -2.37 9.10
C SER A 10 14.36 -1.84 10.50
N PRO A 11 13.26 -1.09 10.64
CA PRO A 11 12.72 -0.72 11.94
C PRO A 11 12.42 -1.94 12.78
N SER A 12 12.68 -1.87 14.08
CA SER A 12 12.33 -2.94 15.02
C SER A 12 10.88 -2.74 15.47
N ILE A 13 9.94 -3.30 14.71
CA ILE A 13 8.52 -3.19 15.02
C ILE A 13 8.21 -4.04 16.26
N PRO A 14 7.66 -3.46 17.34
CA PRO A 14 7.26 -4.22 18.53
C PRO A 14 6.27 -5.34 18.18
N PRO A 15 6.31 -6.50 18.88
CA PRO A 15 5.42 -7.63 18.56
C PRO A 15 3.93 -7.29 18.56
N LYS A 16 3.48 -6.39 19.45
CA LYS A 16 2.09 -5.89 19.50
C LYS A 16 1.67 -5.16 18.21
N LEU A 17 2.63 -4.65 17.44
CA LEU A 17 2.42 -3.87 16.22
C LEU A 17 2.80 -4.65 14.95
N ALA A 18 3.09 -5.94 15.04
CA ALA A 18 3.61 -6.75 13.92
C ALA A 18 2.71 -6.71 12.67
N PHE A 19 1.40 -6.54 12.84
CA PHE A 19 0.45 -6.41 11.74
C PHE A 19 0.75 -5.21 10.81
N LEU A 20 1.37 -4.12 11.32
CA LEU A 20 1.76 -2.98 10.48
C LEU A 20 2.70 -3.38 9.36
N GLU A 21 3.61 -4.32 9.58
CA GLU A 21 4.50 -4.80 8.53
C GLU A 21 3.73 -5.50 7.43
N LYS A 22 2.79 -6.38 7.82
CA LYS A 22 1.92 -7.11 6.88
C LYS A 22 1.04 -6.14 6.08
N LEU A 23 0.39 -5.21 6.77
CA LEU A 23 -0.48 -4.20 6.17
C LEU A 23 0.30 -3.32 5.18
N SER A 24 1.51 -2.90 5.52
CA SER A 24 2.34 -2.05 4.65
C SER A 24 2.73 -2.69 3.31
N ARG A 25 2.69 -4.02 3.22
CA ARG A 25 3.09 -4.80 2.05
C ARG A 25 1.90 -5.29 1.21
N ASN A 26 0.68 -4.90 1.56
CA ASN A 26 -0.53 -5.31 0.85
C ASN A 26 -1.36 -4.08 0.46
N MET A 27 -1.72 -3.92 -0.81
CA MET A 27 -2.40 -2.71 -1.28
C MET A 27 -3.83 -2.54 -0.76
N TRP A 28 -4.45 -3.53 -0.12
CA TRP A 28 -5.81 -3.46 0.46
C TRP A 28 -6.04 -2.23 1.33
N TRP A 29 -5.02 -1.74 2.03
CA TRP A 29 -5.15 -0.54 2.86
C TRP A 29 -5.59 0.69 2.06
N CYS A 30 -5.22 0.82 0.78
CA CYS A 30 -5.34 2.09 0.05
C CYS A 30 -6.76 2.45 -0.40
N TRP A 31 -7.74 1.55 -0.24
CA TRP A 31 -9.18 1.86 -0.38
C TRP A 31 -9.98 1.58 0.88
N ASN A 32 -9.30 1.35 2.01
CA ASN A 32 -9.93 1.09 3.31
C ASN A 32 -9.63 2.24 4.29
N ALA A 33 -10.66 3.00 4.66
CA ALA A 33 -10.51 4.22 5.47
C ALA A 33 -9.87 3.94 6.84
N ASP A 34 -10.27 2.87 7.53
CA ASP A 34 -9.74 2.52 8.85
C ASP A 34 -8.25 2.14 8.77
N ALA A 35 -7.86 1.42 7.72
CA ALA A 35 -6.46 1.08 7.45
C ALA A 35 -5.61 2.31 7.11
N ILE A 36 -6.12 3.26 6.32
CA ILE A 36 -5.44 4.54 6.05
C ILE A 36 -5.25 5.33 7.36
N GLU A 37 -6.27 5.33 8.22
CA GLU A 37 -6.27 6.05 9.48
C GLU A 37 -5.19 5.53 10.44
N LEU A 38 -4.85 4.24 10.41
CA LEU A 38 -3.71 3.71 11.18
C LEU A 38 -2.41 4.44 10.84
N PHE A 39 -2.07 4.56 9.56
CA PHE A 39 -0.85 5.26 9.14
C PHE A 39 -0.89 6.74 9.54
N ARG A 40 -2.04 7.39 9.37
CA ARG A 40 -2.23 8.80 9.74
C ARG A 40 -2.06 9.03 11.24
N ARG A 41 -2.60 8.15 12.10
CA ARG A 41 -2.50 8.26 13.57
C ARG A 41 -1.08 8.10 14.10
N ILE A 42 -0.23 7.32 13.42
CA ILE A 42 1.16 7.14 13.82
C ILE A 42 1.90 8.48 13.75
N ASN A 43 1.89 9.13 12.59
CA ASN A 43 2.45 10.46 12.39
C ASN A 43 1.86 11.11 11.12
N PRO A 44 0.91 12.07 11.24
CA PRO A 44 0.23 12.65 10.10
C PRO A 44 1.15 13.42 9.14
N GLN A 45 2.19 14.06 9.68
CA GLN A 45 3.12 14.85 8.88
C GLN A 45 4.06 13.94 8.09
N LEU A 46 4.68 12.97 8.76
CA LEU A 46 5.55 12.00 8.12
C LEU A 46 4.79 11.15 7.07
N TRP A 47 3.51 10.86 7.32
CA TRP A 47 2.67 10.15 6.36
C TRP A 47 2.53 10.92 5.05
N ARG A 48 2.27 12.23 5.12
CA ARG A 48 2.28 13.11 3.95
C ARG A 48 3.65 13.21 3.29
N ASP A 49 4.70 13.40 4.09
CA ASP A 49 6.07 13.61 3.58
C ASP A 49 6.64 12.36 2.89
N SER A 50 6.19 11.17 3.30
CA SER A 50 6.50 9.89 2.65
C SER A 50 5.75 9.66 1.32
N GLY A 51 4.89 10.60 0.90
CA GLY A 51 4.02 10.45 -0.28
C GLY A 51 3.06 9.27 -0.13
N HIS A 52 2.56 9.05 1.10
CA HIS A 52 1.67 7.94 1.44
C HIS A 52 2.22 6.56 1.04
N ASN A 53 3.55 6.39 1.05
CA ASN A 53 4.20 5.11 0.85
C ASN A 53 4.45 4.44 2.21
N PRO A 54 3.72 3.36 2.55
CA PRO A 54 3.79 2.76 3.89
C PRO A 54 5.15 2.14 4.20
N LEU A 55 5.91 1.68 3.19
CA LEU A 55 7.25 1.13 3.41
C LEU A 55 8.26 2.23 3.73
N LEU A 56 8.23 3.34 2.98
CA LEU A 56 9.07 4.51 3.29
C LEU A 56 8.67 5.14 4.62
N PHE A 57 7.37 5.25 4.86
CA PHE A 57 6.81 5.76 6.10
C PHE A 57 7.34 4.97 7.31
N ILE A 58 7.14 3.65 7.33
CA ILE A 58 7.58 2.79 8.43
C ILE A 58 9.09 2.88 8.65
N ALA A 59 9.88 2.92 7.57
CA ALA A 59 11.33 3.06 7.65
C ALA A 59 11.81 4.37 8.31
N GLN A 60 10.96 5.40 8.35
CA GLN A 60 11.29 6.72 8.88
C GLN A 60 10.69 6.98 10.27
N ILE A 61 9.87 6.07 10.82
CA ILE A 61 9.28 6.26 12.15
C ILE A 61 10.39 6.09 13.22
N PRO A 62 10.54 7.05 14.15
CA PRO A 62 11.45 6.88 15.29
C PRO A 62 11.05 5.68 16.15
N GLN A 63 12.03 4.91 16.62
CA GLN A 63 11.80 3.71 17.44
C GLN A 63 10.94 4.01 18.69
N GLU A 64 11.25 5.10 19.39
CA GLU A 64 10.47 5.63 20.53
C GLU A 64 8.97 5.73 20.22
N ARG A 65 8.62 6.17 19.00
CA ARG A 65 7.22 6.35 18.61
C ARG A 65 6.52 5.00 18.47
N LEU A 66 7.19 3.99 17.91
CA LEU A 66 6.64 2.64 17.81
C LEU A 66 6.45 2.02 19.20
N GLU A 67 7.41 2.21 20.10
CA GLU A 67 7.33 1.72 21.48
C GLU A 67 6.18 2.40 22.24
N ALA A 68 6.03 3.72 22.12
CA ALA A 68 4.91 4.44 22.72
C ALA A 68 3.55 3.97 22.19
N LEU A 69 3.43 3.71 20.88
CA LEU A 69 2.21 3.19 20.27
C LEU A 69 1.89 1.75 20.69
N ALA A 70 2.91 0.94 21.02
CA ALA A 70 2.70 -0.41 21.53
C ALA A 70 2.07 -0.43 22.94
N GLU A 71 2.19 0.68 23.68
CA GLU A 71 1.56 0.86 24.99
C GLU A 71 0.27 1.71 24.94
N ASP A 72 -0.06 2.28 23.77
CA ASP A 72 -1.34 2.99 23.55
C ASP A 72 -2.46 1.98 23.26
N GLU A 73 -3.28 1.69 24.27
CA GLU A 73 -4.41 0.76 24.17
C GLU A 73 -5.40 1.14 23.06
N GLY A 74 -5.63 2.44 22.85
CA GLY A 74 -6.56 2.93 21.83
C GLY A 74 -6.00 2.81 20.40
N PHE A 75 -4.68 2.83 20.24
CA PHE A 75 -4.04 2.52 18.96
C PHE A 75 -4.02 1.01 18.70
N VAL A 76 -3.63 0.21 19.71
CA VAL A 76 -3.56 -1.24 19.60
C VAL A 76 -4.94 -1.87 19.34
N ALA A 77 -6.00 -1.37 19.99
CA ALA A 77 -7.36 -1.81 19.72
C ALA A 77 -7.77 -1.55 18.26
N HIS A 78 -7.53 -0.33 17.76
CA HIS A 78 -7.82 0.01 16.36
C HIS A 78 -7.00 -0.83 15.37
N LEU A 79 -5.72 -1.08 15.67
CA LEU A 79 -4.86 -1.95 14.85
C LEU A 79 -5.46 -3.36 14.75
N LYS A 80 -5.92 -3.89 15.88
CA LYS A 80 -6.52 -5.22 15.97
C LYS A 80 -7.85 -5.31 15.21
N GLU A 81 -8.70 -4.29 15.29
CA GLU A 81 -9.95 -4.23 14.51
C GLU A 81 -9.67 -4.29 13.00
N VAL A 82 -8.67 -3.54 12.52
CA VAL A 82 -8.25 -3.58 11.11
C VAL A 82 -7.62 -4.94 10.77
N GLU A 83 -6.84 -5.55 11.67
CA GLU A 83 -6.27 -6.88 11.47
C GLU A 83 -7.35 -7.96 11.34
N GLU A 84 -8.36 -7.94 12.20
CA GLU A 84 -9.49 -8.87 12.16
C GLU A 84 -10.29 -8.72 10.86
N ARG A 85 -10.51 -7.47 10.43
CA ARG A 85 -11.16 -7.17 9.14
C ARG A 85 -10.32 -7.65 7.96
N PHE A 86 -9.02 -7.38 7.95
CA PHE A 86 -8.09 -7.85 6.93
C PHE A 86 -8.08 -9.39 6.87
N ALA A 87 -8.07 -10.06 8.02
CA ALA A 87 -8.11 -11.51 8.07
C ALA A 87 -9.42 -12.05 7.47
N LYS A 88 -10.55 -11.40 7.71
CA LYS A 88 -11.85 -11.78 7.16
C LYS A 88 -11.99 -11.51 5.65
N GLU A 89 -11.48 -10.38 5.17
CA GLU A 89 -11.70 -9.93 3.79
C GLU A 89 -10.62 -10.41 2.81
N VAL A 90 -9.38 -10.62 3.29
CA VAL A 90 -8.21 -10.90 2.44
C VAL A 90 -7.62 -12.29 2.67
N VAL A 91 -7.67 -12.81 3.91
CA VAL A 91 -7.05 -14.11 4.25
C VAL A 91 -8.06 -15.24 4.25
N ALA A 92 -9.27 -14.99 4.75
CA ALA A 92 -10.33 -15.99 4.76
C ALA A 92 -10.75 -16.27 3.33
N ASP A 93 -10.78 -17.56 2.99
CA ASP A 93 -11.22 -18.04 1.68
C ASP A 93 -12.72 -17.75 1.52
N ALA A 94 -13.06 -16.58 0.99
CA ALA A 94 -14.42 -16.06 1.06
C ALA A 94 -15.34 -16.62 -0.03
N CYS A 95 -14.82 -17.43 -0.96
CA CYS A 95 -15.60 -17.98 -2.06
C CYS A 95 -15.65 -19.52 -1.99
N LYS A 96 -16.77 -20.05 -1.51
CA LYS A 96 -17.06 -21.49 -1.45
C LYS A 96 -17.44 -22.11 -2.81
N ASP A 97 -17.39 -21.33 -3.89
CA ASP A 97 -17.73 -21.80 -5.22
C ASP A 97 -16.47 -22.34 -5.90
N GLU A 98 -16.21 -23.63 -5.70
CA GLU A 98 -15.08 -24.37 -6.28
C GLU A 98 -15.01 -24.21 -7.81
N MET A 99 -16.15 -23.96 -8.47
CA MET A 99 -16.23 -23.81 -9.93
C MET A 99 -15.69 -22.45 -10.41
N VAL A 100 -15.86 -21.39 -9.61
CA VAL A 100 -15.32 -20.04 -9.90
C VAL A 100 -13.81 -20.00 -9.66
N HIS A 101 -13.33 -20.70 -8.62
CA HIS A 101 -11.90 -20.80 -8.30
C HIS A 101 -11.12 -21.79 -9.15
N ALA A 102 -11.80 -22.66 -9.90
CA ALA A 102 -11.15 -23.60 -10.82
C ALA A 102 -10.39 -22.93 -11.98
N LYS A 103 -10.64 -21.63 -12.25
CA LYS A 103 -10.00 -20.89 -13.35
C LYS A 103 -9.55 -19.50 -12.90
N THR A 104 -8.23 -19.30 -12.85
CA THR A 104 -7.62 -17.97 -12.65
C THR A 104 -7.84 -17.08 -13.87
N ILE A 105 -8.27 -15.84 -13.64
CA ILE A 105 -8.47 -14.82 -14.68
C ILE A 105 -7.19 -13.98 -14.79
N ALA A 106 -6.52 -14.02 -15.94
CA ALA A 106 -5.44 -13.10 -16.23
C ALA A 106 -6.00 -11.81 -16.82
N TYR A 107 -5.89 -10.70 -16.10
CA TYR A 107 -6.33 -9.39 -16.56
C TYR A 107 -5.12 -8.62 -17.07
N PHE A 108 -5.04 -8.39 -18.38
CA PHE A 108 -3.93 -7.65 -19.00
C PHE A 108 -4.27 -6.18 -19.15
N SER A 109 -3.40 -5.31 -18.67
CA SER A 109 -3.48 -3.87 -18.89
C SER A 109 -2.07 -3.28 -18.98
N LEU A 110 -1.93 -2.21 -19.77
CA LEU A 110 -0.72 -1.42 -19.79
C LEU A 110 -0.58 -0.55 -18.53
N GLU A 111 -1.68 -0.24 -17.85
CA GLU A 111 -1.66 0.64 -16.67
C GLU A 111 -2.49 0.08 -15.51
N TYR A 112 -2.06 0.38 -14.29
CA TYR A 112 -2.82 0.12 -13.06
C TYR A 112 -2.65 1.26 -12.06
N GLY A 113 -3.69 2.07 -11.91
CA GLY A 113 -3.75 3.22 -11.00
C GLY A 113 -4.22 2.84 -9.60
N ILE A 114 -3.54 1.89 -8.95
CA ILE A 114 -3.98 1.37 -7.65
C ILE A 114 -3.84 2.45 -6.56
N HIS A 115 -2.66 3.06 -6.50
CA HIS A 115 -2.30 4.09 -5.54
C HIS A 115 -1.10 4.91 -6.05
N GLU A 116 -0.99 6.16 -5.64
CA GLU A 116 0.07 7.11 -6.07
C GLU A 116 1.50 6.69 -5.70
N SER A 117 1.65 5.79 -4.72
CA SER A 117 2.95 5.19 -4.37
C SER A 117 3.46 4.20 -5.43
N ILE A 118 2.60 3.73 -6.34
CA ILE A 118 2.94 2.85 -7.46
C ILE A 118 2.59 3.56 -8.77
N ARG A 119 3.57 4.25 -9.34
CA ARG A 119 3.40 5.13 -10.51
C ARG A 119 3.41 4.34 -11.83
N ILE A 120 2.47 3.43 -12.02
CA ILE A 120 2.31 2.64 -13.27
C ILE A 120 1.02 2.99 -14.03
N TYR A 121 0.58 4.23 -13.96
CA TYR A 121 -0.62 4.73 -14.65
C TYR A 121 -0.48 6.21 -14.99
N SER A 122 -1.23 6.66 -16.00
CA SER A 122 -1.24 8.06 -16.45
C SER A 122 -2.64 8.68 -16.46
N GLY A 123 -3.70 7.87 -16.48
CA GLY A 123 -5.07 8.38 -16.57
C GLY A 123 -6.16 7.34 -16.35
N GLY A 124 -7.30 7.54 -17.02
CA GLY A 124 -8.54 6.79 -16.77
C GLY A 124 -8.44 5.28 -17.05
N LEU A 125 -7.60 4.85 -18.00
CA LEU A 125 -7.38 3.42 -18.27
C LEU A 125 -6.80 2.71 -17.05
N GLY A 126 -5.72 3.26 -16.47
CA GLY A 126 -5.13 2.71 -15.25
C GLY A 126 -6.07 2.78 -14.06
N GLY A 127 -6.82 3.88 -13.92
CA GLY A 127 -7.84 4.02 -12.87
C GLY A 127 -8.89 2.91 -12.93
N LEU A 128 -9.52 2.71 -14.10
CA LEU A 128 -10.53 1.65 -14.29
C LEU A 128 -9.95 0.26 -14.06
N ALA A 129 -8.73 -0.01 -14.55
CA ALA A 129 -8.07 -1.29 -14.35
C ALA A 129 -7.81 -1.56 -12.86
N ALA A 130 -7.45 -0.53 -12.09
CA ALA A 130 -7.29 -0.64 -10.65
C ALA A 130 -8.61 -0.85 -9.92
N ASP A 131 -9.67 -0.13 -10.28
CA ASP A 131 -11.00 -0.29 -9.68
C ASP A 131 -11.57 -1.68 -9.94
N HIS A 132 -11.33 -2.25 -11.13
CA HIS A 132 -11.64 -3.67 -11.40
C HIS A 132 -10.87 -4.62 -10.48
N LEU A 133 -9.58 -4.40 -10.25
CA LEU A 133 -8.79 -5.25 -9.34
C LEU A 133 -9.25 -5.11 -7.89
N LYS A 134 -9.59 -3.89 -7.44
CA LYS A 134 -10.12 -3.64 -6.10
C LYS A 134 -11.46 -4.34 -5.90
N ALA A 135 -12.40 -4.14 -6.84
CA ALA A 135 -13.69 -4.80 -6.82
C ALA A 135 -13.56 -6.34 -6.85
N ALA A 136 -12.68 -6.87 -7.71
CA ALA A 136 -12.39 -8.30 -7.76
C ALA A 136 -11.82 -8.82 -6.43
N SER A 137 -10.96 -8.04 -5.75
CA SER A 137 -10.46 -8.37 -4.41
C SER A 137 -11.58 -8.40 -3.38
N ASP A 138 -12.49 -7.42 -3.39
CA ASP A 138 -13.58 -7.31 -2.40
C ASP A 138 -14.54 -8.51 -2.47
N ILE A 139 -14.74 -9.08 -3.67
CA ILE A 139 -15.58 -10.28 -3.88
C ILE A 139 -14.76 -11.57 -4.02
N ASN A 140 -13.45 -11.53 -3.71
CA ASN A 140 -12.56 -12.68 -3.71
C ASN A 140 -12.56 -13.47 -5.04
N LEU A 141 -12.46 -12.77 -6.19
CA LEU A 141 -12.26 -13.41 -7.48
C LEU A 141 -10.77 -13.75 -7.70
N PRO A 142 -10.46 -14.91 -8.32
CA PRO A 142 -9.08 -15.33 -8.60
C PRO A 142 -8.50 -14.58 -9.82
N VAL A 143 -8.31 -13.27 -9.69
CA VAL A 143 -7.79 -12.39 -10.75
C VAL A 143 -6.30 -12.10 -10.54
N VAL A 144 -5.52 -12.21 -11.61
CA VAL A 144 -4.11 -11.80 -11.66
C VAL A 144 -3.96 -10.66 -12.65
N GLY A 145 -3.57 -9.48 -12.18
CA GLY A 145 -3.20 -8.35 -13.02
C GLY A 145 -1.83 -8.57 -13.67
N VAL A 146 -1.75 -8.39 -14.99
CA VAL A 146 -0.52 -8.51 -15.76
C VAL A 146 -0.27 -7.22 -16.54
N GLY A 147 0.87 -6.59 -16.28
CA GLY A 147 1.25 -5.33 -16.91
C GLY A 147 2.75 -5.11 -16.91
N LEU A 148 3.14 -3.85 -17.02
CA LEU A 148 4.53 -3.44 -17.13
C LEU A 148 5.00 -2.73 -15.86
N MET A 149 6.22 -3.04 -15.42
CA MET A 149 6.93 -2.28 -14.40
C MET A 149 7.73 -1.17 -15.09
N TYR A 150 7.12 -0.01 -15.26
CA TYR A 150 7.77 1.12 -15.92
C TYR A 150 8.94 1.65 -15.10
N ARG A 151 10.09 1.86 -15.75
CA ARG A 151 11.26 2.48 -15.13
C ARG A 151 10.99 3.94 -14.73
N HIS A 152 10.26 4.65 -15.59
CA HIS A 152 9.77 5.99 -15.31
C HIS A 152 8.25 5.95 -15.40
N GLY A 153 7.61 6.12 -14.25
CA GLY A 153 6.16 6.29 -14.16
C GLY A 153 5.70 7.64 -14.68
N PHE A 154 4.44 7.96 -14.43
CA PHE A 154 3.91 9.30 -14.70
C PHE A 154 4.64 10.37 -13.87
N PHE A 155 4.83 11.55 -14.45
CA PHE A 155 5.57 12.64 -13.82
C PHE A 155 4.77 13.28 -12.69
N GLN A 156 5.47 13.93 -11.76
CA GLN A 156 4.87 14.84 -10.80
C GLN A 156 4.77 16.22 -11.43
N GLN A 157 3.53 16.71 -11.53
CA GLN A 157 3.23 18.04 -12.05
C GLN A 157 3.44 19.07 -10.93
N TYR A 158 4.13 20.17 -11.25
CA TYR A 158 4.18 21.36 -10.40
C TYR A 158 4.15 22.62 -11.27
N LEU A 159 3.78 23.74 -10.68
CA LEU A 159 3.79 25.04 -11.37
C LEU A 159 5.04 25.81 -10.97
N ASN A 160 5.75 26.38 -11.95
CA ASN A 160 6.82 27.32 -11.66
C ASN A 160 6.25 28.68 -11.21
N LYS A 161 7.14 29.62 -10.90
CA LYS A 161 6.75 30.97 -10.43
C LYS A 161 5.89 31.75 -11.44
N ASP A 162 5.98 31.38 -12.72
CA ASP A 162 5.25 32.02 -13.83
C ASP A 162 3.94 31.27 -14.16
N GLY A 163 3.57 30.25 -13.38
CA GLY A 163 2.35 29.47 -13.58
C GLY A 163 2.43 28.42 -14.68
N TRP A 164 3.60 28.16 -15.25
CA TRP A 164 3.78 27.11 -16.25
C TRP A 164 3.96 25.74 -15.60
N GLN A 165 3.29 24.73 -16.16
CA GLN A 165 3.49 23.33 -15.80
C GLN A 165 4.95 22.94 -16.02
N GLN A 166 5.49 22.24 -15.03
CA GLN A 166 6.77 21.57 -15.05
C GLN A 166 6.60 20.10 -14.67
N GLU A 167 7.56 19.29 -15.08
CA GLU A 167 7.50 17.83 -14.96
C GLU A 167 8.73 17.36 -14.17
N ALA A 168 8.50 16.61 -13.10
CA ALA A 168 9.55 15.93 -12.36
C ALA A 168 9.34 14.42 -12.44
N TYR A 169 10.33 13.69 -12.97
CA TYR A 169 10.35 12.24 -12.99
C TYR A 169 11.16 11.71 -11.78
N PRO A 170 10.70 10.63 -11.12
CA PRO A 170 11.45 9.99 -10.04
C PRO A 170 12.74 9.31 -10.52
#